data_AF-A0AAW2CD11-F1
#
_entry.id   AF-A0AAW2CD11-F1
#
_cell.length_a   1.000
_cell.length_b   1.000
_cell.length_c   1.000
_cell.angle_alpha   90.00
_cell.angle_beta   90.00
_cell.angle_gamma   90.00
#
_symmetry.space_group_name_H-M   'P 1'
#
loop_
_entity.id
_entity.type
_entity.pdbx_description
1 polymer ?
#
loop_
_entity_poly.entity_id
_entity_poly.type
_entity_poly.pdbx_seq_one_letter_code
_entity_poly.pdbx_strand_id
1 'polypeptide(L)'
;MANGKSSRRSIKNIDFSALTANVTLSLGTVVAIENPNYGSFKYKNTTSYVTYHGEVVGVAPIEQRYVPARHKLNITTSMELTA
;
A
#
# COMPACT_ATOMS: atom_id res chain seq x y z
N MET A 1 -17.63 -25.50 5.06
CA MET A 1 -16.35 -24.99 5.60
C MET A 1 -15.45 -24.72 4.41
N ALA A 2 -15.24 -23.45 4.03
CA ALA A 2 -14.47 -23.08 2.84
C ALA A 2 -13.18 -22.35 3.27
N ASN A 3 -12.04 -22.94 2.92
CA ASN A 3 -10.72 -22.52 3.37
C ASN A 3 -10.20 -21.44 2.41
N GLY A 4 -10.37 -20.16 2.78
CA GLY A 4 -9.93 -19.02 1.98
C GLY A 4 -8.41 -18.89 1.94
N LYS A 5 -7.79 -19.41 0.87
CA LYS A 5 -6.35 -19.29 0.60
C LYS A 5 -6.00 -17.82 0.28
N SER A 6 -5.36 -17.12 1.22
CA SER A 6 -4.87 -15.75 1.02
C SER A 6 -3.63 -15.77 0.11
N SER A 7 -3.77 -15.30 -1.13
CA SER A 7 -2.65 -15.12 -2.07
C SER A 7 -2.04 -13.74 -1.86
N ARG A 8 -0.91 -13.67 -1.16
CA ARG A 8 -0.08 -12.46 -1.09
C ARG A 8 0.70 -12.34 -2.41
N ARG A 9 0.18 -11.58 -3.37
CA ARG A 9 0.91 -11.26 -4.61
C ARG A 9 1.80 -10.05 -4.34
N SER A 10 3.08 -10.29 -4.06
CA SER A 10 4.09 -9.23 -4.13
C SER A 10 4.33 -8.88 -5.59
N ILE A 11 4.28 -7.59 -5.92
CA ILE A 11 4.67 -7.08 -7.24
C ILE A 11 6.17 -7.34 -7.38
N LYS A 12 6.57 -8.11 -8.42
CA LYS A 12 7.97 -8.52 -8.61
C LYS A 12 8.75 -7.56 -9.50
N ASN A 13 8.12 -7.02 -10.54
CA ASN A 13 8.76 -6.12 -11.50
C ASN A 13 7.73 -5.10 -12.01
N ILE A 14 8.09 -3.82 -11.96
CA ILE A 14 7.45 -2.76 -12.73
C ILE A 14 8.53 -2.21 -13.65
N ASP A 15 8.31 -2.25 -14.96
CA ASP A 15 9.26 -1.78 -15.98
C ASP A 15 8.93 -0.34 -16.37
N PHE A 16 9.91 0.55 -16.23
CA PHE A 16 9.81 1.98 -16.54
C PHE A 16 10.75 2.39 -17.68
N SER A 17 11.36 1.43 -18.39
CA SER A 17 12.36 1.68 -19.44
C SER A 17 11.85 2.53 -20.62
N ALA A 18 10.53 2.64 -20.80
CA ALA A 18 9.90 3.45 -21.84
C ALA A 18 9.63 4.92 -21.41
N LEU A 19 9.90 5.30 -20.16
CA LEU A 19 9.69 6.66 -19.67
C LEU A 19 10.90 7.55 -20.02
N THR A 20 10.65 8.67 -20.69
CA THR A 20 11.66 9.71 -20.97
C THR A 20 11.93 10.54 -19.71
N ALA A 21 13.01 11.34 -19.70
CA ALA A 21 13.32 12.21 -18.55
C ALA A 21 12.15 13.21 -18.27
N ASN A 22 11.84 13.42 -16.99
CA ASN A 22 10.75 14.24 -16.44
C ASN A 22 9.32 13.68 -16.62
N VAL A 23 9.06 12.47 -16.12
CA VAL A 23 7.70 11.90 -16.05
C VAL A 23 7.16 11.98 -14.63
N THR A 24 6.02 12.64 -14.45
CA THR A 24 5.20 12.51 -13.25
C THR A 24 4.34 11.26 -13.38
N LEU A 25 4.55 10.28 -12.50
CA LEU A 25 3.83 9.02 -12.53
C LEU A 25 2.92 8.88 -11.31
N SER A 26 1.61 8.72 -11.53
CA SER A 26 0.67 8.41 -10.46
C SER A 26 0.63 6.90 -10.21
N LEU A 27 0.98 6.47 -8.99
CA LEU A 27 0.93 5.08 -8.57
C LEU A 27 -0.27 4.84 -7.65
N GLY A 28 -1.29 4.16 -8.17
CA GLY A 28 -2.40 3.64 -7.37
C GLY A 28 -2.02 2.37 -6.62
N THR A 29 -2.27 2.33 -5.30
CA THR A 29 -1.92 1.21 -4.43
C THR A 29 -3.08 0.83 -3.51
N VAL A 30 -3.13 -0.45 -3.13
CA VAL A 30 -4.08 -0.98 -2.14
C VAL A 30 -3.29 -1.56 -0.97
N VAL A 31 -3.45 -0.96 0.20
CA VAL A 31 -2.93 -1.47 1.46
C VAL A 31 -3.99 -2.37 2.10
N ALA A 32 -3.71 -3.66 2.15
CA ALA A 32 -4.60 -4.65 2.76
C ALA A 32 -4.18 -4.92 4.21
N ILE A 33 -5.10 -4.67 5.15
CA ILE A 33 -4.94 -4.94 6.57
C ILE A 33 -5.81 -6.14 6.94
N GLU A 34 -5.23 -7.14 7.58
CA GLU A 34 -5.93 -8.28 8.17
C GLU A 34 -5.76 -8.22 9.69
N ASN A 35 -6.87 -8.16 10.44
CA ASN A 35 -6.85 -8.28 11.89
C ASN A 35 -7.27 -9.70 12.30
N PRO A 36 -6.31 -10.61 12.52
CA PRO A 36 -6.61 -11.95 13.01
C PRO A 36 -6.90 -11.96 14.51
N ASN A 37 -6.79 -10.84 15.23
CA ASN A 37 -6.96 -10.79 16.67
C ASN A 37 -8.44 -10.78 17.05
N TYR A 38 -8.74 -11.21 18.28
CA TYR A 38 -10.07 -11.07 18.89
C TYR A 38 -10.32 -9.65 19.43
N GLY A 39 -9.25 -8.87 19.64
CA GLY A 39 -9.33 -7.45 19.95
C GLY A 39 -9.37 -6.60 18.68
N SER A 40 -10.16 -5.53 18.71
CA SER A 40 -10.07 -4.47 17.72
C SER A 40 -8.92 -3.51 18.05
N PHE A 41 -8.47 -2.78 17.04
CA PHE A 41 -7.45 -1.75 17.23
C PHE A 41 -7.69 -0.55 16.33
N LYS A 42 -7.02 0.55 16.63
CA LYS A 42 -6.97 1.73 15.78
C LYS A 42 -5.50 2.05 15.52
N TYR A 43 -5.11 2.11 14.25
CA TYR A 43 -3.77 2.60 13.90
C TYR A 43 -3.80 4.13 13.77
N LYS A 44 -2.67 4.79 14.00
CA LYS A 44 -2.53 6.26 13.90
C LYS A 44 -2.31 6.69 12.44
N ASN A 45 -2.47 7.98 12.13
CA ASN A 45 -2.08 8.52 10.83
C ASN A 45 -0.64 8.07 10.51
N THR A 46 -0.48 7.46 9.34
CA THR A 46 0.77 6.83 8.91
C THR A 46 1.09 7.32 7.50
N THR A 47 2.35 7.23 7.10
CA THR A 47 2.80 7.63 5.77
C THR A 47 3.37 6.42 5.05
N SER A 48 2.94 6.20 3.82
CA SER A 48 3.52 5.21 2.91
C SER A 48 4.62 5.87 2.07
N TYR A 49 5.70 5.14 1.84
CA TYR A 49 6.84 5.59 1.05
C TYR A 49 7.11 4.60 -0.08
N VAL A 50 7.47 5.13 -1.25
CA VAL A 50 8.07 4.35 -2.34
C VAL A 50 9.52 4.77 -2.47
N THR A 51 10.40 3.77 -2.45
CA THR A 51 11.84 3.97 -2.54
C THR A 51 12.40 3.34 -3.81
N TYR A 52 13.26 4.06 -4.53
CA TYR A 52 13.99 3.57 -5.70
C TYR A 52 15.47 3.95 -5.55
N HIS A 53 16.38 2.97 -5.71
CA HIS A 53 17.83 3.13 -5.46
C HIS A 53 18.20 3.76 -4.10
N GLY A 54 17.38 3.53 -3.07
CA GLY A 54 17.60 4.07 -1.72
C GLY A 54 17.03 5.48 -1.49
N GLU A 55 16.49 6.13 -2.52
CA GLU A 55 15.84 7.43 -2.41
C GLU A 55 14.32 7.30 -2.35
N VAL A 56 13.66 8.15 -1.56
CA VAL A 56 12.21 8.24 -1.51
C VAL A 56 11.74 9.02 -2.73
N VAL A 57 11.02 8.33 -3.63
CA VAL A 57 10.49 8.90 -4.88
C VAL A 57 8.99 9.14 -4.82
N GLY A 58 8.31 8.69 -3.76
CA GLY A 58 6.86 8.86 -3.60
C GLY A 58 6.41 8.79 -2.15
N VAL A 59 5.39 9.57 -1.82
CA VAL A 59 4.84 9.70 -0.47
C VAL A 59 3.31 9.73 -0.53
N ALA A 60 2.65 8.90 0.29
CA ALA A 60 1.19 8.88 0.39
C ALA A 60 0.75 8.86 1.87
N PRO A 61 -0.03 9.85 2.35
CA PRO A 61 -0.61 9.77 3.68
C PRO A 61 -1.68 8.68 3.72
N ILE A 62 -1.74 7.96 4.85
CA ILE A 62 -2.77 6.98 5.17
C ILE A 62 -3.41 7.42 6.48
N GLU A 63 -4.67 7.85 6.39
CA GLU A 63 -5.43 8.28 7.55
C GLU A 63 -5.65 7.13 8.54
N GLN A 64 -5.67 7.48 9.82
CA GLN A 64 -6.02 6.55 10.90
C GLN A 64 -7.37 5.87 10.64
N ARG A 65 -7.46 4.58 10.97
CA ARG A 65 -8.74 3.86 10.88
C ARG A 65 -8.85 2.81 11.97
N TYR A 66 -10.09 2.60 12.41
CA TYR A 66 -10.45 1.51 13.29
C TYR A 66 -10.54 0.20 12.50
N VAL A 67 -9.97 -0.86 13.06
CA VAL A 67 -9.94 -2.20 12.47
C VAL A 67 -10.67 -3.15 13.43
N PRO A 68 -11.89 -3.60 13.08
CA PRO A 68 -12.64 -4.54 13.91
C PRO A 68 -11.89 -5.87 14.08
N ALA A 69 -12.21 -6.59 15.15
CA ALA A 69 -11.74 -7.96 15.35
C ALA A 69 -12.16 -8.84 14.17
N ARG A 70 -11.29 -9.77 13.77
CA ARG A 70 -11.56 -10.75 12.69
C ARG A 70 -11.92 -10.15 11.33
N HIS A 71 -11.54 -8.90 11.06
CA HIS A 71 -11.89 -8.20 9.82
C HIS A 71 -10.69 -7.98 8.89
N LYS A 72 -10.98 -7.82 7.60
CA LYS A 72 -10.05 -7.37 6.55
C LYS A 72 -10.46 -6.01 6.03
N LEU A 73 -9.51 -5.11 5.83
CA LEU A 73 -9.74 -3.78 5.26
C LEU A 73 -8.79 -3.56 4.09
N ASN A 74 -9.30 -2.97 3.02
CA ASN A 74 -8.51 -2.47 1.92
C ASN A 74 -8.54 -0.94 1.97
N ILE A 75 -7.37 -0.32 1.92
CA ILE A 75 -7.20 1.12 1.85
C ILE A 75 -6.58 1.44 0.50
N THR A 76 -7.32 2.14 -0.35
CA THR A 76 -6.82 2.63 -1.62
C THR A 76 -6.14 3.97 -1.40
N THR A 77 -4.92 4.11 -1.89
CA THR A 77 -4.17 5.38 -1.86
C THR A 77 -3.38 5.54 -3.15
N SER A 78 -3.13 6.77 -3.56
CA SER A 78 -2.33 7.11 -4.74
C SER A 78 -1.22 8.07 -4.34
N MET A 79 -0.09 7.97 -5.02
CA MET A 79 1.01 8.91 -4.86
C MET A 79 1.62 9.25 -6.20
N GLU A 80 2.04 10.50 -6.34
CA GLU A 80 2.88 10.91 -7.47
C GLU A 80 4.32 10.49 -7.18
N LEU A 81 4.94 9.88 -8.19
CA LEU A 81 6.34 9.50 -8.18
C LEU A 81 7.13 10.56 -8.94
N THR A 82 8.19 11.04 -8.31
CA THR A 82 9.14 11.99 -8.90
C THR A 82 10.53 11.37 -8.78
N ALA A 83 11.21 11.18 -9.90
CA ALA A 83 12.54 10.61 -10.01
C ALA A 83 13.37 11.40 -11.02
#